data_AF-A0A1G1GE10-F1
#
_entry.id   AF-A0A1G1GE10-F1
#
_cell.length_a   1.000
_cell.length_b   1.000
_cell.length_c   1.000
_cell.angle_alpha   90.00
_cell.angle_beta   90.00
_cell.angle_gamma   90.00
#
_symmetry.space_group_name_H-M   'P 1'
#
loop_
_entity.id
_entity.type
_entity.pdbx_description
1 polymer ?
#
loop_
_entity_poly.entity_id
_entity_poly.type
_entity_poly.pdbx_seq_one_letter_code
_entity_poly.pdbx_strand_id
1 'polypeptide(L)'
;MRITTVSIMLVVLASGALAAEPRNAFVSNDLGISIEAPIAKDTKSPNYQIAMFFLPASDNFAANVNVQKQQFREALKTYDKLTMSQFRQFNMTVLNRMLKGNDLRYEYKGDMQGRTLHWYARAIKTEQHVYLVTATSLDSQCSAQLMVGRYE
;
A
#
# COMPACT_ATOMS: atom_id res chain seq x y z
N MET A 1 -42.78 47.22 49.24
CA MET A 1 -41.55 46.51 49.65
C MET A 1 -41.17 45.55 48.52
N ARG A 2 -39.89 45.51 48.15
CA ARG A 2 -39.35 45.16 46.82
C ARG A 2 -39.53 43.68 46.43
N ILE A 3 -39.96 43.43 45.19
CA ILE A 3 -39.95 42.10 44.55
C ILE A 3 -38.59 41.97 43.86
N THR A 4 -37.71 41.12 44.39
CA THR A 4 -36.39 40.85 43.82
C THR A 4 -36.50 39.71 42.82
N THR A 5 -36.44 40.02 41.53
CA THR A 5 -36.42 39.03 40.45
C THR A 5 -35.04 38.36 40.43
N VAL A 6 -34.97 37.06 40.71
CA VAL A 6 -33.74 36.27 40.59
C VAL A 6 -33.67 35.71 39.17
N SER A 7 -32.80 36.28 38.34
CA SER A 7 -32.49 35.76 37.01
C SER A 7 -31.52 34.59 37.15
N ILE A 8 -31.99 33.37 36.86
CA ILE A 8 -31.13 32.19 36.74
C ILE A 8 -30.46 32.22 35.37
N MET A 9 -29.17 32.52 35.35
CA MET A 9 -28.33 32.45 34.16
C MET A 9 -27.93 30.98 33.93
N LEU A 10 -28.54 30.35 32.92
CA LEU A 10 -28.25 28.98 32.50
C LEU A 10 -26.91 28.96 31.74
N VAL A 11 -25.85 28.45 32.36
CA VAL A 11 -24.56 28.22 31.70
C VAL A 11 -24.63 26.88 30.98
N VAL A 12 -24.82 26.91 29.66
CA VAL A 12 -24.70 25.73 28.80
C VAL A 12 -23.21 25.43 28.62
N LEU A 13 -22.70 24.44 29.34
CA LEU A 13 -21.38 23.87 29.11
C LEU A 13 -21.42 23.09 27.79
N ALA A 14 -21.05 23.75 26.70
CA ALA A 14 -20.81 23.09 25.43
C ALA A 14 -19.58 22.18 25.58
N SER A 15 -19.82 20.89 25.78
CA SER A 15 -18.80 19.85 25.66
C SER A 15 -18.41 19.74 24.18
N GLY A 16 -17.53 20.63 23.74
CA GLY A 16 -16.85 20.49 22.46
C GLY A 16 -15.93 19.28 22.55
N ALA A 17 -16.41 18.12 22.13
CA ALA A 17 -15.51 17.06 21.70
C ALA A 17 -14.74 17.65 20.51
N LEU A 18 -13.49 18.08 20.75
CA LEU A 18 -12.56 18.42 19.69
C LEU A 18 -12.43 17.16 18.84
N ALA A 19 -13.08 17.18 17.67
CA ALA A 19 -12.87 16.16 16.67
C ALA A 19 -11.37 16.13 16.38
N ALA A 20 -10.73 15.02 16.73
CA ALA A 20 -9.32 14.83 16.43
C ALA A 20 -9.17 14.94 14.91
N GLU A 21 -8.45 15.96 14.46
CA GLU A 21 -8.06 16.12 13.06
C GLU A 21 -7.54 14.77 12.54
N PRO A 22 -7.98 14.32 11.34
CA PRO A 22 -7.52 13.05 10.79
C PRO A 22 -5.99 13.10 10.70
N ARG A 23 -5.32 12.31 11.54
CA ARG A 23 -3.85 12.24 11.51
C ARG A 23 -3.45 11.64 10.18
N ASN A 24 -2.67 12.38 9.39
CA ASN A 24 -1.94 11.86 8.24
C ASN A 24 -0.77 10.97 8.71
N ALA A 25 -1.02 10.04 9.62
CA ALA A 25 0.00 9.19 10.20
C ALA A 25 -0.51 7.76 10.27
N PHE A 26 0.31 6.83 9.79
CA PHE A 26 0.16 5.42 10.12
C PHE A 26 0.70 5.21 11.52
N VAL A 27 -0.12 4.71 12.44
CA VAL A 27 0.30 4.36 13.80
C VAL A 27 0.09 2.86 14.00
N SER A 28 1.15 2.16 14.38
CA SER A 28 1.07 0.77 14.82
C SER A 28 1.60 0.68 16.24
N ASN A 29 0.67 0.54 17.19
CA ASN A 29 1.00 0.38 18.61
C ASN A 29 1.75 -0.93 18.86
N ASP A 30 1.38 -2.00 18.16
CA ASP A 30 2.00 -3.32 18.29
C ASP A 30 3.47 -3.32 17.86
N LEU A 31 3.80 -2.53 16.83
CA LEU A 31 5.17 -2.37 16.34
C LEU A 31 5.89 -1.20 17.03
N GLY A 32 5.21 -0.40 17.87
CA GLY A 32 5.76 0.80 18.49
C GLY A 32 6.18 1.88 17.49
N ILE A 33 5.60 1.90 16.28
CA ILE A 33 5.97 2.84 15.21
C ILE A 33 4.83 3.82 14.89
N SER A 34 5.22 5.05 14.57
CA SER A 34 4.36 6.04 13.94
C SER A 34 5.08 6.59 12.72
N ILE A 35 4.40 6.61 11.59
CA ILE A 35 4.91 7.13 10.32
C ILE A 35 3.98 8.24 9.90
N GLU A 36 4.43 9.48 9.98
CA GLU A 36 3.74 10.59 9.33
C GLU A 36 3.91 10.47 7.82
N ALA A 37 2.81 10.58 7.09
CA ALA A 37 2.83 10.55 5.64
C ALA A 37 3.66 11.74 5.14
N PRO A 38 4.69 11.52 4.31
CA PRO A 38 5.48 12.61 3.78
C PRO A 38 4.60 13.51 2.92
N ILE A 39 4.74 14.83 3.10
CA ILE A 39 4.10 15.81 2.23
C ILE A 39 4.84 15.79 0.89
N ALA A 40 4.33 15.01 -0.06
CA ALA A 40 4.87 14.98 -1.41
C ALA A 40 4.40 16.24 -2.16
N LYS A 41 5.35 16.99 -2.75
CA LYS A 41 5.01 17.96 -3.79
C LYS A 41 4.49 17.18 -5.01
N ASP A 42 3.51 17.75 -5.72
CA ASP A 42 3.02 17.15 -6.96
C ASP A 42 4.18 16.84 -7.90
N THR A 43 4.42 15.54 -8.09
CA THR A 43 5.39 15.07 -9.07
C THR A 43 4.71 15.01 -10.42
N LYS A 44 5.34 15.62 -11.44
CA LYS A 44 4.89 15.50 -12.83
C LYS A 44 5.17 14.12 -13.43
N SER A 45 5.85 13.24 -12.70
CA SER A 45 6.14 11.89 -13.19
C SER A 45 4.88 11.04 -13.18
N PRO A 46 4.48 10.44 -14.32
CA PRO A 46 3.32 9.56 -14.37
C PRO A 46 3.51 8.31 -13.50
N ASN A 47 4.76 7.90 -13.25
CA ASN A 47 5.10 6.76 -12.41
C ASN A 47 6.17 7.17 -11.40
N TYR A 48 5.98 6.86 -10.13
CA TYR A 48 7.01 7.10 -9.12
C TYR A 48 6.94 6.11 -7.96
N GLN A 49 8.09 5.87 -7.35
CA GLN A 49 8.24 5.06 -6.15
C GLN A 49 7.85 5.89 -4.92
N ILE A 50 6.91 5.38 -4.14
CA ILE A 50 6.44 5.98 -2.89
C ILE A 50 7.36 5.57 -1.74
N ALA A 51 7.64 4.27 -1.65
CA ALA A 51 8.42 3.70 -0.56
C ALA A 51 9.09 2.41 -1.02
N MET A 52 10.22 2.09 -0.39
CA MET A 52 10.90 0.82 -0.56
C MET A 52 11.53 0.43 0.77
N PHE A 53 11.24 -0.80 1.19
CA PHE A 53 11.71 -1.38 2.44
C PHE A 53 12.54 -2.61 2.12
N PHE A 54 13.65 -2.77 2.81
CA PHE A 54 14.54 -3.91 2.65
C PHE A 54 14.55 -4.74 3.92
N LEU A 55 14.51 -6.06 3.75
CA LEU A 55 14.89 -7.00 4.79
C LEU A 55 16.43 -7.06 4.89
N PRO A 56 16.97 -7.51 6.03
CA PRO A 56 18.39 -7.79 6.15
C PRO A 56 18.88 -8.68 4.99
N ALA A 57 20.03 -8.32 4.43
CA ALA A 57 20.58 -9.07 3.32
C ALA A 57 20.97 -10.50 3.74
N SER A 58 20.67 -11.46 2.87
CA SER A 58 21.11 -12.85 2.97
C SER A 58 21.46 -13.36 1.57
N ASP A 59 22.46 -14.22 1.44
CA ASP A 59 22.95 -14.73 0.13
C ASP A 59 23.26 -13.61 -0.89
N ASN A 60 23.83 -12.50 -0.41
CA ASN A 60 24.12 -11.30 -1.18
C ASN A 60 22.89 -10.71 -1.89
N PHE A 61 21.70 -10.90 -1.31
CA PHE A 61 20.43 -10.35 -1.79
C PHE A 61 19.65 -9.74 -0.62
N ALA A 62 19.09 -8.56 -0.84
CA ALA A 62 18.18 -7.94 0.12
C ALA A 62 16.76 -8.02 -0.44
N ALA A 63 15.97 -8.93 0.13
CA ALA A 63 14.54 -9.00 -0.16
C ALA A 63 13.88 -7.66 0.17
N ASN A 64 12.90 -7.26 -0.63
CA ASN A 64 12.33 -5.93 -0.52
C ASN A 64 10.84 -5.90 -0.79
N VAL A 65 10.19 -4.89 -0.23
CA VAL A 65 8.83 -4.48 -0.55
C VAL A 65 8.90 -3.09 -1.15
N ASN A 66 8.43 -2.96 -2.38
CA ASN A 66 8.40 -1.72 -3.14
C ASN A 66 6.95 -1.27 -3.35
N VAL A 67 6.69 0.02 -3.17
CA VAL A 67 5.38 0.65 -3.40
C VAL A 67 5.51 1.71 -4.47
N GLN A 68 4.75 1.58 -5.54
CA GLN A 68 4.73 2.52 -6.66
C GLN A 68 3.32 3.07 -6.88
N LYS A 69 3.25 4.33 -7.28
CA LYS A 69 2.05 4.91 -7.87
C LYS A 69 2.28 5.04 -9.37
N GLN A 70 1.36 4.49 -10.15
CA GLN A 70 1.42 4.49 -11.59
C GLN A 70 0.16 5.15 -12.15
N GLN A 71 0.33 6.13 -13.04
CA GLN A 71 -0.78 6.76 -13.74
C GLN A 71 -1.37 5.75 -14.71
N PHE A 72 -2.64 5.42 -14.50
CA PHE A 72 -3.34 4.44 -15.32
C PHE A 72 -4.82 4.77 -15.30
N ARG A 73 -5.32 5.33 -16.41
CA ARG A 73 -6.71 5.81 -16.52
C ARG A 73 -7.68 4.71 -16.96
N GLU A 74 -7.17 3.66 -17.60
CA GLU A 74 -7.98 2.55 -18.08
C GLU A 74 -8.43 1.61 -16.95
N ALA A 75 -9.33 0.69 -17.27
CA ALA A 75 -9.81 -0.32 -16.33
C ALA A 75 -8.68 -1.27 -15.88
N LEU A 76 -8.76 -1.76 -14.64
CA LEU A 76 -7.76 -2.69 -14.09
C LEU A 76 -7.63 -3.99 -14.92
N LYS A 77 -8.68 -4.38 -15.66
CA LYS A 77 -8.61 -5.49 -16.64
C LYS A 77 -7.66 -5.21 -17.81
N THR A 78 -7.53 -3.96 -18.27
CA THR A 78 -6.53 -3.57 -19.27
C THR A 78 -5.13 -3.64 -18.68
N TYR A 79 -4.97 -3.14 -17.44
CA TYR A 79 -3.70 -3.23 -16.72
C TYR A 79 -3.23 -4.69 -16.62
N ASP A 80 -4.14 -5.58 -16.24
CA ASP A 80 -3.87 -7.00 -16.14
C ASP A 80 -3.43 -7.63 -17.48
N LYS A 81 -4.09 -7.28 -18.59
CA LYS A 81 -3.66 -7.73 -19.93
C LYS A 81 -2.25 -7.24 -20.27
N LEU A 82 -1.93 -5.98 -19.95
CA LEU A 82 -0.61 -5.40 -20.19
C LEU A 82 0.45 -6.14 -19.35
N THR A 83 0.20 -6.33 -18.06
CA THR A 83 1.09 -7.06 -17.15
C THR A 83 1.34 -8.49 -17.64
N MET A 84 0.28 -9.21 -18.05
CA MET A 84 0.44 -10.56 -18.60
C MET A 84 1.25 -10.59 -19.90
N SER A 85 1.18 -9.54 -20.72
CA SER A 85 2.03 -9.41 -21.91
C SER A 85 3.50 -9.22 -21.55
N GLN A 86 3.77 -8.39 -20.53
CA GLN A 86 5.12 -8.19 -20.01
C GLN A 86 5.68 -9.48 -19.41
N PHE A 87 4.88 -10.21 -18.61
CA PHE A 87 5.30 -11.51 -18.08
C PHE A 87 5.73 -12.48 -19.17
N ARG A 88 4.97 -12.57 -20.28
CA ARG A 88 5.38 -13.40 -21.44
C ARG A 88 6.67 -12.88 -22.09
N GLN A 89 6.79 -11.57 -22.28
CA GLN A 89 7.97 -10.97 -22.90
C GLN A 89 9.25 -11.22 -22.08
N PHE A 90 9.14 -11.22 -20.75
CA PHE A 90 10.26 -11.45 -19.84
C PHE A 90 10.39 -12.91 -19.37
N ASN A 91 9.68 -13.85 -20.01
CA ASN A 91 9.67 -15.28 -19.64
C ASN A 91 9.38 -15.55 -18.15
N MET A 92 8.51 -14.73 -17.55
CA MET A 92 8.08 -14.90 -16.17
C MET A 92 7.04 -16.02 -16.08
N THR A 93 7.18 -16.87 -15.07
CA THR A 93 6.22 -17.93 -14.76
C THR A 93 5.23 -17.43 -13.72
N VAL A 94 3.95 -17.28 -14.10
CA VAL A 94 2.87 -16.91 -13.19
C VAL A 94 2.39 -18.14 -12.43
N LEU A 95 2.52 -18.11 -11.11
CA LEU A 95 2.10 -19.17 -10.20
C LEU A 95 0.65 -18.98 -9.76
N ASN A 96 0.26 -17.74 -9.49
CA ASN A 96 -1.10 -17.38 -9.10
C ASN A 96 -1.50 -16.03 -9.71
N ARG A 97 -2.79 -15.87 -9.98
CA ARG A 97 -3.39 -14.64 -10.53
C ARG A 97 -4.83 -14.50 -10.05
N MET A 98 -5.16 -13.36 -9.45
CA MET A 98 -6.51 -13.05 -9.00
C MET A 98 -6.88 -11.63 -9.39
N LEU A 99 -8.03 -11.46 -10.03
CA LEU A 99 -8.64 -10.16 -10.28
C LEU A 99 -10.03 -10.12 -9.65
N LYS A 100 -10.24 -9.23 -8.67
CA LYS A 100 -11.53 -9.06 -7.98
C LYS A 100 -11.80 -7.57 -7.74
N GLY A 101 -12.74 -7.00 -8.50
CA GLY A 101 -13.06 -5.57 -8.42
C GLY A 101 -11.84 -4.70 -8.75
N ASN A 102 -11.42 -3.88 -7.79
CA ASN A 102 -10.24 -3.01 -7.91
C ASN A 102 -8.94 -3.64 -7.36
N ASP A 103 -8.95 -4.93 -7.04
CA ASP A 103 -7.81 -5.67 -6.49
C ASP A 103 -7.30 -6.70 -7.51
N LEU A 104 -6.04 -6.58 -7.90
CA LEU A 104 -5.35 -7.48 -8.81
C LEU A 104 -4.10 -8.01 -8.12
N ARG A 105 -3.93 -9.32 -8.08
CA ARG A 105 -2.83 -9.99 -7.39
C ARG A 105 -2.12 -10.96 -8.32
N TYR A 106 -0.81 -11.04 -8.18
CA TYR A 106 0.03 -12.01 -8.85
C TYR A 106 1.02 -12.63 -7.87
N GLU A 107 1.27 -13.91 -8.09
CA GLU A 107 2.45 -14.60 -7.59
C GLU A 107 3.19 -15.13 -8.82
N TYR A 108 4.47 -14.84 -8.94
CA TYR A 108 5.24 -15.21 -10.12
C TYR A 108 6.72 -15.32 -9.81
N LYS A 109 7.44 -16.03 -10.68
CA LYS A 109 8.88 -16.22 -10.58
C LYS A 109 9.56 -16.11 -11.94
N GLY A 110 10.87 -15.95 -11.93
CA GLY A 110 11.65 -15.80 -13.14
C GLY A 110 13.07 -15.36 -12.86
N ASP A 111 13.90 -15.39 -13.91
CA ASP A 111 15.31 -15.08 -13.80
C ASP A 111 15.58 -13.62 -14.12
N MET A 112 16.26 -12.92 -13.21
CA MET A 112 16.78 -11.58 -13.43
C MET A 112 18.21 -11.49 -12.92
N GLN A 113 19.09 -10.87 -13.72
CA GLN A 113 20.48 -10.62 -13.34
C GLN A 113 21.22 -11.89 -12.85
N GLY A 114 20.93 -13.05 -13.46
CA GLY A 114 21.54 -14.33 -13.11
C GLY A 114 21.00 -14.98 -11.83
N ARG A 115 19.86 -14.52 -11.31
CA ARG A 115 19.22 -15.06 -10.10
C ARG A 115 17.76 -15.41 -10.38
N THR A 116 17.31 -16.55 -9.88
CA THR A 116 15.89 -16.87 -9.85
C THR A 116 15.25 -16.15 -8.67
N LEU A 117 14.31 -15.27 -8.99
CA LEU A 117 13.58 -14.47 -8.04
C LEU A 117 12.12 -14.90 -7.99
N HIS A 118 11.51 -14.63 -6.85
CA HIS A 118 10.09 -14.83 -6.60
C HIS A 118 9.46 -13.50 -6.22
N TRP A 119 8.29 -13.23 -6.78
CA TRP A 119 7.54 -12.02 -6.53
C TRP A 119 6.11 -12.31 -6.12
N TYR A 120 5.64 -11.52 -5.17
CA TYR A 120 4.22 -11.28 -4.94
C TYR A 120 3.91 -9.83 -5.29
N ALA A 121 2.90 -9.61 -6.12
CA ALA A 121 2.46 -8.28 -6.51
C ALA A 121 0.97 -8.08 -6.23
N ARG A 122 0.62 -6.91 -5.72
CA ARG A 122 -0.77 -6.46 -5.55
C ARG A 122 -0.93 -5.07 -6.14
N ALA A 123 -1.84 -4.94 -7.08
CA ALA A 123 -2.24 -3.71 -7.72
C ALA A 123 -3.65 -3.31 -7.27
N ILE A 124 -3.78 -2.12 -6.68
CA ILE A 124 -5.06 -1.52 -6.30
C ILE A 124 -5.36 -0.35 -7.22
N LYS A 125 -6.51 -0.38 -7.91
CA LYS A 125 -6.98 0.71 -8.76
C LYS A 125 -7.74 1.77 -7.96
N THR A 126 -7.33 3.03 -8.11
CA THR A 126 -8.14 4.22 -7.81
C THR A 126 -8.46 4.95 -9.12
N GLU A 127 -9.25 6.02 -9.13
CA GLU A 127 -9.76 6.66 -10.35
C GLU A 127 -8.76 6.77 -11.51
N GLN A 128 -7.60 7.41 -11.28
CA GLN A 128 -6.60 7.66 -12.33
C GLN A 128 -5.26 6.93 -12.10
N HIS A 129 -5.16 6.11 -11.05
CA HIS A 129 -3.90 5.51 -10.64
C HIS A 129 -4.04 4.04 -10.27
N VAL A 130 -2.95 3.30 -10.42
CA VAL A 130 -2.74 2.01 -9.80
C VAL A 130 -1.66 2.18 -8.74
N TYR A 131 -1.94 1.72 -7.53
CA TYR A 131 -0.93 1.53 -6.49
C TYR A 131 -0.45 0.10 -6.58
N LEU A 132 0.82 -0.08 -6.94
CA LEU A 132 1.46 -1.38 -7.08
C LEU A 132 2.38 -1.62 -5.89
N VAL A 133 2.10 -2.67 -5.13
CA VAL A 133 3.00 -3.20 -4.11
C VAL A 133 3.63 -4.47 -4.66
N THR A 134 4.96 -4.55 -4.64
CA THR A 134 5.69 -5.75 -5.05
C THR A 134 6.63 -6.16 -3.94
N ALA A 135 6.49 -7.39 -3.45
CA ALA A 135 7.43 -8.04 -2.56
C ALA A 135 8.32 -8.97 -3.39
N THR A 136 9.64 -8.89 -3.22
CA THR A 136 10.64 -9.65 -3.97
C THR A 136 11.55 -10.43 -3.02
N SER A 137 11.77 -11.71 -3.29
CA SER A 137 12.77 -12.54 -2.61
C SER A 137 13.58 -13.37 -3.62
N LEU A 138 14.68 -13.98 -3.16
CA LEU A 138 15.22 -15.15 -3.86
C LEU A 138 14.15 -16.27 -3.82
N ASP A 139 14.06 -17.07 -4.88
CA ASP A 139 13.10 -18.18 -4.92
C ASP A 139 13.41 -19.22 -3.83
N SER A 140 14.70 -19.47 -3.55
CA SER A 140 15.16 -20.35 -2.47
C SER A 140 14.78 -19.90 -1.06
N GLN A 141 14.47 -18.61 -0.89
CA GLN A 141 14.11 -18.01 0.40
C GLN A 141 12.61 -17.73 0.51
N CYS A 142 11.84 -18.04 -0.54
CA CYS A 142 10.40 -17.82 -0.54
C CYS A 142 9.71 -18.86 0.34
N SER A 143 9.33 -18.47 1.55
CA SER A 143 8.32 -19.20 2.30
C SER A 143 6.94 -18.62 1.96
N ALA A 144 6.07 -19.41 1.34
CA ALA A 144 4.69 -19.03 0.98
C ALA A 144 3.89 -18.43 2.17
N GLN A 145 4.30 -18.73 3.40
CA GLN A 145 3.68 -18.27 4.65
C GLN A 145 3.99 -16.81 5.03
N LEU A 146 5.06 -16.20 4.52
CA LEU A 146 5.44 -14.81 4.87
C LEU A 146 4.85 -13.75 3.93
N MET A 147 4.43 -14.15 2.72
CA MET A 147 4.05 -13.21 1.65
C MET A 147 2.53 -13.03 1.53
N VAL A 148 1.76 -13.97 2.07
CA VAL A 148 0.31 -13.93 2.13
C VAL A 148 -0.08 -13.60 3.57
N GLY A 149 -0.01 -12.32 3.94
CA GLY A 149 -0.68 -11.86 5.15
C GLY A 149 -2.14 -12.34 5.08
N ARG A 150 -2.51 -13.26 5.98
CA ARG A 150 -3.89 -13.70 6.19
C ARG A 150 -4.66 -12.50 6.72
N TYR A 151 -5.21 -11.70 5.82
CA TYR A 151 -6.27 -10.76 6.13
C TYR A 151 -7.57 -11.45 5.72
N GLU A 152 -8.05 -12.32 6.61
CA GLU A 152 -9.48 -12.61 6.74
C GLU A 152 -10.11 -11.53 7.63
#